data_AF-A0A346R479-F1
#
_entry.id   AF-A0A346R479-F1
#
_cell.length_a   1.000
_cell.length_b   1.000
_cell.length_c   1.000
_cell.angle_alpha   90.00
_cell.angle_beta   90.00
_cell.angle_gamma   90.00
#
_symmetry.space_group_name_H-M   'P 1'
#
loop_
_entity.id
_entity.type
_entity.pdbx_description
1 polymer ?
#
loop_
_entity_poly.entity_id
_entity_poly.type
_entity_poly.pdbx_seq_one_letter_code
_entity_poly.pdbx_strand_id
1 'polypeptide(L)'
;MQADFRDGRTVKSVTFIVDENPVPVAAVFSIGEGRQKLKLATRMRLNRETDVRAVVETSDGQLYMAQRFVKFAGGQAACSAPPTGDAASIAASMGKMELALEEPATNATQLRPGATLTINHPNHSGMVLDQISLLYIPLRTVEEVEVRQGDDLVFSMQGSMTLSQDPQVTFDYRTNGADALHVHVTDTDGAAWDQDFAIGHGS
;
A
#
# COMPACT_ATOMS: atom_id res chain seq x y z
N MET A 1 -1.01 3.14 10.35
CA MET A 1 -1.77 2.65 11.50
C MET A 1 -0.91 1.65 12.28
N GLN A 2 -1.24 1.40 13.54
CA GLN A 2 -0.64 0.35 14.35
C GLN A 2 -1.77 -0.38 15.09
N ALA A 3 -1.68 -1.71 15.18
CA ALA A 3 -2.57 -2.54 15.98
C ALA A 3 -1.75 -3.41 16.95
N ASP A 4 -2.27 -3.62 18.16
CA ASP A 4 -1.67 -4.45 19.22
C ASP A 4 -2.80 -5.14 20.01
N PHE A 5 -3.10 -6.39 19.64
CA PHE A 5 -4.09 -7.23 20.32
C PHE A 5 -3.41 -8.15 21.34
N ARG A 6 -3.63 -7.90 22.64
CA ARG A 6 -2.94 -8.60 23.74
C ARG A 6 -3.68 -9.80 24.31
N ASP A 7 -4.84 -10.13 23.74
CA ASP A 7 -5.74 -11.20 24.20
C ASP A 7 -5.67 -12.45 23.32
N GLY A 8 -4.63 -12.56 22.48
CA GLY A 8 -4.39 -13.71 21.63
C GLY A 8 -4.95 -13.57 20.20
N ARG A 9 -5.85 -12.61 19.96
CA ARG A 9 -6.45 -12.39 18.63
C ARG A 9 -5.46 -11.79 17.67
N THR A 10 -5.64 -12.13 16.40
CA THR A 10 -4.73 -11.71 15.33
C THR A 10 -5.46 -10.86 14.30
N VAL A 11 -4.72 -10.04 13.57
CA VAL A 11 -5.27 -9.26 12.46
C VAL A 11 -5.46 -10.17 11.25
N LYS A 12 -6.68 -10.20 10.72
CA LYS A 12 -7.05 -10.89 9.48
C LYS A 12 -6.98 -9.94 8.29
N SER A 13 -7.57 -8.75 8.41
CA SER A 13 -7.56 -7.75 7.34
C SER A 13 -7.52 -6.31 7.87
N VAL A 14 -7.04 -5.38 7.04
CA VAL A 14 -7.08 -3.93 7.29
C VAL A 14 -7.65 -3.23 6.07
N THR A 15 -8.74 -2.48 6.22
CA THR A 15 -9.34 -1.66 5.18
C THR A 15 -9.11 -0.19 5.47
N PHE A 16 -8.51 0.53 4.52
CA PHE A 16 -8.43 1.99 4.56
C PHE A 16 -9.60 2.60 3.80
N ILE A 17 -10.27 3.58 4.42
CA ILE A 17 -11.42 4.28 3.85
C ILE A 17 -11.16 5.78 3.88
N VAL A 18 -11.46 6.48 2.79
CA VAL A 18 -11.41 7.93 2.66
C VAL A 18 -12.81 8.41 2.28
N ASP A 19 -13.56 8.90 3.26
CA ASP A 19 -15.03 9.03 3.14
C ASP A 19 -15.49 9.87 1.95
N GLU A 20 -14.83 10.99 1.68
CA GLU A 20 -15.22 11.95 0.63
C GLU A 20 -14.47 11.75 -0.71
N ASN A 21 -13.80 10.61 -0.89
CA ASN A 21 -13.25 10.24 -2.19
C ASN A 21 -14.31 9.59 -3.08
N PRO A 22 -14.22 9.75 -4.42
CA PRO A 22 -15.13 9.08 -5.36
C PRO A 22 -15.16 7.55 -5.22
N VAL A 23 -14.00 6.96 -4.85
CA VAL A 23 -13.88 5.57 -4.43
C VAL A 23 -13.42 5.56 -2.97
N PRO A 24 -14.33 5.36 -2.00
CA PRO A 24 -14.00 5.50 -0.58
C PRO A 24 -13.04 4.42 -0.06
N VAL A 25 -13.20 3.17 -0.48
CA VAL A 25 -12.30 2.08 -0.10
C VAL A 25 -10.98 2.29 -0.83
N ALA A 26 -9.96 2.77 -0.12
CA ALA A 26 -8.68 3.12 -0.68
C ALA A 26 -7.84 1.87 -0.98
N ALA A 27 -7.77 0.98 0.01
CA ALA A 27 -7.07 -0.29 -0.10
C ALA A 27 -7.58 -1.28 0.96
N VAL A 28 -7.57 -2.57 0.62
CA VAL A 28 -7.85 -3.68 1.54
C VAL A 28 -6.61 -4.55 1.61
N PHE A 29 -6.08 -4.74 2.82
CA PHE A 29 -4.94 -5.59 3.09
C PHE A 29 -5.40 -6.88 3.75
N SER A 30 -5.06 -8.03 3.16
CA SER A 30 -5.17 -9.33 3.83
C SER A 30 -3.83 -9.65 4.49
N ILE A 31 -3.86 -10.02 5.76
CA ILE A 31 -2.67 -10.18 6.58
C ILE A 31 -2.35 -11.66 6.74
N GLY A 32 -1.14 -12.06 6.36
CA GLY A 32 -0.66 -13.42 6.58
C GLY A 32 -0.16 -13.68 8.00
N GLU A 33 -0.03 -14.97 8.32
CA GLU A 33 0.55 -15.54 9.55
C GLU A 33 -0.09 -15.13 10.89
N GLY A 34 -1.30 -14.56 10.90
CA GLY A 34 -2.01 -14.28 12.15
C GLY A 34 -1.20 -13.40 13.11
N ARG A 35 -1.00 -12.14 12.75
CA ARG A 35 -0.18 -11.20 13.54
C ARG A 35 -1.02 -10.47 14.60
N GLN A 36 -0.62 -10.58 15.87
CA GLN A 36 -1.22 -9.83 16.99
C GLN A 36 -0.83 -8.35 16.99
N LYS A 37 0.40 -8.07 16.52
CA LYS A 37 0.94 -6.71 16.35
C LYS A 37 1.18 -6.47 14.87
N LEU A 38 0.75 -5.32 14.38
CA LEU A 38 0.85 -4.95 12.97
C LEU A 38 1.18 -3.46 12.87
N LYS A 39 2.18 -3.13 12.06
CA LYS A 39 2.46 -1.78 11.58
C LYS A 39 2.20 -1.77 10.08
N LEU A 40 1.31 -0.90 9.63
CA LEU A 40 0.97 -0.78 8.22
C LEU A 40 0.71 0.68 7.84
N ALA A 41 1.28 1.13 6.75
CA ALA A 41 1.00 2.46 6.20
C ALA A 41 1.01 2.42 4.67
N THR A 42 0.19 3.28 4.07
CA THR A 42 0.19 3.51 2.62
C THR A 42 -0.11 4.98 2.34
N ARG A 43 0.14 5.42 1.10
CA ARG A 43 -0.12 6.78 0.63
C ARG A 43 -1.36 6.81 -0.25
N MET A 44 -2.27 7.73 0.08
CA MET A 44 -3.54 7.91 -0.61
C MET A 44 -3.76 9.38 -0.97
N ARG A 45 -4.48 9.60 -2.07
CA ARG A 45 -4.95 10.90 -2.52
C ARG A 45 -6.22 11.24 -1.75
N LEU A 46 -6.39 12.51 -1.39
CA LEU A 46 -7.62 13.01 -0.79
C LEU A 46 -8.27 14.00 -1.75
N ASN A 47 -9.55 13.80 -2.03
CA ASN A 47 -10.32 14.67 -2.91
C ASN A 47 -10.71 16.00 -2.22
N ARG A 48 -10.89 15.97 -0.89
CA ARG A 48 -11.16 17.13 -0.03
C ARG A 48 -10.77 16.81 1.42
N GLU A 49 -10.87 17.78 2.32
CA GLU A 49 -10.76 17.53 3.76
C GLU A 49 -11.81 16.52 4.19
N THR A 50 -11.39 15.42 4.80
CA THR A 50 -12.27 14.27 5.09
C THR A 50 -11.70 13.44 6.23
N ASP A 51 -12.56 12.61 6.82
CA ASP A 51 -12.11 11.52 7.66
C ASP A 51 -11.44 10.43 6.83
N VAL A 52 -10.29 9.97 7.34
CA VAL A 52 -9.62 8.75 6.91
C VAL A 52 -9.78 7.72 8.02
N ARG A 53 -10.30 6.55 7.66
CA ARG A 53 -10.59 5.45 8.59
C ARG A 53 -9.68 4.27 8.28
N ALA A 54 -9.26 3.58 9.34
CA ALA A 54 -8.66 2.26 9.25
C ALA A 54 -9.57 1.30 10.02
N VAL A 55 -10.09 0.29 9.33
CA VAL A 55 -10.93 -0.77 9.90
C VAL A 55 -10.10 -2.04 9.92
N VAL A 56 -9.99 -2.66 11.09
CA VAL A 56 -9.28 -3.93 11.31
C VAL A 56 -10.31 -5.02 11.56
N GLU A 57 -10.23 -6.11 10.82
CA GLU A 57 -10.92 -7.35 11.11
C GLU A 57 -9.98 -8.29 11.87
N THR A 58 -10.41 -8.78 13.03
CA THR A 58 -9.66 -9.75 13.82
C THR A 58 -10.02 -11.19 13.47
N SER A 59 -9.23 -12.15 13.94
CA SER A 59 -9.40 -13.59 13.70
C SER A 59 -10.75 -14.17 14.17
N ASP A 60 -11.44 -13.50 15.09
CA ASP A 60 -12.78 -13.83 15.58
C ASP A 60 -13.91 -13.12 14.80
N GLY A 61 -13.56 -12.37 13.74
CA GLY A 61 -14.50 -11.62 12.90
C GLY A 61 -14.96 -10.28 13.49
N GLN A 62 -14.42 -9.86 14.63
CA GLN A 62 -14.74 -8.53 15.20
C GLN A 62 -14.08 -7.42 14.38
N LEU A 63 -14.75 -6.27 14.30
CA LEU A 63 -14.27 -5.09 13.59
C LEU A 63 -13.90 -3.98 14.57
N TYR A 64 -12.72 -3.40 14.35
CA TYR A 64 -12.20 -2.27 15.12
C TYR A 64 -11.89 -1.12 14.18
N MET A 65 -12.37 0.08 14.49
CA MET A 65 -12.15 1.26 13.65
C MET A 65 -11.41 2.34 14.41
N ALA A 66 -10.38 2.90 13.77
CA ALA A 66 -9.82 4.19 14.12
C ALA A 66 -10.06 5.17 12.98
N GLN A 67 -10.29 6.45 13.31
CA GLN A 67 -10.48 7.50 12.32
C GLN A 67 -9.66 8.73 12.68
N ARG A 68 -9.31 9.50 11.65
CA ARG A 68 -8.67 10.80 11.80
C ARG A 68 -9.13 11.74 10.69
N PHE A 69 -9.58 12.93 11.07
CA PHE A 69 -9.86 14.00 10.14
C PHE A 69 -8.56 14.58 9.58
N VAL A 70 -8.43 14.64 8.26
CA VAL A 70 -7.25 15.16 7.55
C VAL A 70 -7.59 16.46 6.85
N LYS A 71 -6.83 17.52 7.17
CA LYS A 71 -6.89 18.83 6.54
C LYS A 71 -5.63 19.10 5.73
N PHE A 72 -5.77 19.74 4.57
CA PHE A 72 -4.64 20.16 3.75
C PHE A 72 -4.96 21.51 3.09
N ALA A 73 -3.90 22.31 2.88
CA ALA A 73 -4.05 23.62 2.25
C ALA A 73 -4.29 23.47 0.75
N GLY A 74 -5.23 24.26 0.22
CA GLY A 74 -5.60 24.26 -1.19
C GLY A 74 -6.71 23.25 -1.48
N GLY A 75 -7.90 23.74 -1.80
CA GLY A 75 -9.06 22.92 -2.18
C GLY A 75 -8.93 22.20 -3.54
N GLN A 76 -7.71 21.88 -3.96
CA GLN A 76 -7.45 21.11 -5.18
C GLN A 76 -7.69 19.62 -4.88
N ALA A 77 -8.59 19.02 -5.65
CA ALA A 77 -8.83 17.59 -5.63
C ALA A 77 -7.58 16.82 -6.06
N ALA A 78 -6.84 16.24 -5.12
CA ALA A 78 -5.63 15.47 -5.44
C ALA A 78 -5.92 14.28 -6.36
N CYS A 79 -7.17 13.79 -6.37
CA CYS A 79 -7.63 12.76 -7.30
C CYS A 79 -7.62 13.21 -8.77
N SER A 80 -7.65 14.52 -9.05
CA SER A 80 -7.60 15.09 -10.41
C SER A 80 -6.26 15.77 -10.72
N ALA A 81 -5.26 15.65 -9.85
CA ALA A 81 -3.93 16.16 -10.12
C ALA A 81 -3.23 15.30 -11.20
N PRO A 82 -2.59 15.92 -12.21
CA PRO A 82 -1.80 15.17 -13.18
C PRO A 82 -0.60 14.51 -12.50
N PRO A 83 -0.10 13.38 -13.04
CA PRO A 83 1.13 12.80 -12.55
C PRO A 83 2.29 13.79 -12.66
N THR A 84 3.23 13.69 -11.74
CA THR A 84 4.45 14.49 -11.74
C THR A 84 5.55 13.73 -12.47
N GLY A 85 6.14 14.33 -13.51
CA GLY A 85 7.25 13.76 -14.28
C GLY A 85 6.97 13.73 -15.79
N ASP A 86 7.98 13.31 -16.55
CA ASP A 86 7.86 13.11 -18.00
C ASP A 86 7.16 11.77 -18.30
N ALA A 87 6.14 11.79 -19.17
CA ALA A 87 5.31 10.62 -19.45
C ALA A 87 6.10 9.45 -20.05
N ALA A 88 7.11 9.71 -20.89
CA ALA A 88 7.94 8.66 -21.48
C ALA A 88 8.83 8.02 -20.41
N SER A 89 9.38 8.82 -19.49
CA SER A 89 10.16 8.32 -18.36
C SER A 89 9.33 7.43 -17.42
N ILE A 90 8.08 7.84 -17.12
CA ILE A 90 7.15 7.08 -16.28
C ILE A 90 6.80 5.76 -16.96
N ALA A 91 6.48 5.79 -18.26
CA ALA A 91 6.18 4.58 -19.01
C ALA A 91 7.37 3.60 -19.06
N ALA A 92 8.59 4.11 -19.23
CA ALA A 92 9.80 3.28 -19.31
C ALA A 92 10.28 2.72 -17.95
N SER A 93 9.82 3.29 -16.84
CA SER A 93 10.19 2.86 -15.48
C SER A 93 9.06 2.17 -14.72
N MET A 94 7.87 2.06 -15.33
CA MET A 94 6.70 1.44 -14.75
C MET A 94 6.99 0.01 -14.29
N GLY A 95 6.58 -0.30 -13.06
CA GLY A 95 6.79 -1.61 -12.44
C GLY A 95 8.17 -1.81 -11.81
N LYS A 96 9.10 -0.84 -11.93
CA LYS A 96 10.31 -0.87 -11.11
C LYS A 96 9.92 -0.75 -9.64
N MET A 97 10.43 -1.65 -8.82
CA MET A 97 10.17 -1.68 -7.39
C MET A 97 11.45 -1.47 -6.59
N GLU A 98 11.30 -0.78 -5.46
CA GLU A 98 12.35 -0.57 -4.47
C GLU A 98 11.85 -1.02 -3.10
N LEU A 99 12.66 -1.79 -2.38
CA LEU A 99 12.41 -2.20 -1.01
C LEU A 99 13.48 -1.58 -0.10
N ALA A 100 13.05 -0.71 0.80
CA ALA A 100 13.89 -0.15 1.86
C ALA A 100 13.60 -0.86 3.19
N LEU A 101 14.58 -1.54 3.76
CA LEU A 101 14.47 -2.16 5.08
C LEU A 101 14.68 -1.09 6.16
N GLU A 102 13.89 -1.12 7.23
CA GLU A 102 14.10 -0.26 8.40
C GLU A 102 15.32 -0.76 9.19
N GLU A 103 16.23 0.15 9.53
CA GLU A 103 17.44 -0.17 10.29
C GLU A 103 17.11 -0.76 11.68
N PRO A 104 17.85 -1.79 12.14
CA PRO A 104 17.69 -2.30 13.49
C PRO A 104 17.97 -1.21 14.53
N ALA A 105 17.08 -1.06 15.51
CA ALA A 105 17.27 -0.11 16.60
C ALA A 105 18.52 -0.41 17.47
N THR A 106 19.05 -1.64 17.41
CA THR A 106 20.28 -2.12 18.06
C THR A 106 20.80 -3.37 17.31
N ASN A 107 22.04 -3.81 17.58
CA ASN A 107 22.67 -5.05 17.05
C ASN A 107 21.95 -6.37 17.48
N ALA A 108 20.63 -6.37 17.60
CA ALA A 108 19.81 -7.52 17.94
C ALA A 108 19.05 -8.00 16.70
N THR A 109 18.91 -9.32 16.57
CA THR A 109 18.01 -9.96 15.60
C THR A 109 16.59 -9.41 15.80
N GLN A 110 16.03 -8.74 14.79
CA GLN A 110 14.66 -8.23 14.85
C GLN A 110 13.68 -9.34 14.53
N LEU A 111 12.86 -9.76 15.50
CA LEU A 111 11.78 -10.73 15.23
C LEU A 111 10.65 -10.16 14.35
N ARG A 112 10.63 -8.84 14.16
CA ARG A 112 9.71 -8.13 13.27
C ARG A 112 10.38 -6.92 12.62
N PRO A 113 11.12 -7.08 11.52
CA PRO A 113 11.66 -5.95 10.78
C PRO A 113 10.54 -5.12 10.17
N GLY A 114 10.84 -3.85 9.95
CA GLY A 114 10.05 -2.97 9.09
C GLY A 114 10.62 -2.94 7.68
N ALA A 115 9.77 -2.79 6.69
CA ALA A 115 10.15 -2.54 5.31
C ALA A 115 9.21 -1.53 4.66
N THR A 116 9.70 -0.84 3.63
CA THR A 116 8.91 0.04 2.78
C THR A 116 9.11 -0.35 1.33
N LEU A 117 8.05 -0.84 0.70
CA LEU A 117 7.97 -1.11 -0.73
C LEU A 117 7.48 0.15 -1.45
N THR A 118 8.20 0.56 -2.49
CA THR A 118 7.80 1.64 -3.41
C THR A 118 7.70 1.07 -4.82
N ILE A 119 6.59 1.31 -5.49
CA ILE A 119 6.28 0.78 -6.83
C ILE A 119 6.21 1.98 -7.79
N ASN A 120 7.06 2.02 -8.81
CA ASN A 120 6.95 3.06 -9.83
C ASN A 120 5.71 2.82 -10.69
N HIS A 121 4.71 3.67 -10.55
CA HIS A 121 3.45 3.55 -11.31
C HIS A 121 2.70 4.88 -11.31
N PRO A 122 2.17 5.35 -12.46
CA PRO A 122 1.49 6.64 -12.56
C PRO A 122 0.23 6.73 -11.70
N ASN A 123 -0.43 5.58 -11.48
CA ASN A 123 -1.73 5.50 -10.81
C ASN A 123 -2.71 6.55 -11.37
N HIS A 124 -2.95 6.54 -12.67
CA HIS A 124 -3.92 7.43 -13.30
C HIS A 124 -5.31 7.14 -12.73
N SER A 125 -5.97 8.14 -12.16
CA SER A 125 -7.27 7.98 -11.48
C SER A 125 -8.48 7.91 -12.43
N GLY A 126 -8.29 8.16 -13.72
CA GLY A 126 -9.40 8.38 -14.66
C GLY A 126 -9.99 9.79 -14.62
N MET A 127 -9.58 10.65 -13.68
CA MET A 127 -10.22 11.96 -13.44
C MET A 127 -9.42 13.16 -13.96
N VAL A 128 -8.22 12.92 -14.49
CA VAL A 128 -7.33 13.97 -15.01
C VAL A 128 -7.71 14.25 -16.46
N LEU A 129 -7.99 15.52 -16.77
CA LEU A 129 -8.22 15.98 -18.15
C LEU A 129 -6.89 16.35 -18.80
N ASP A 130 -6.57 15.71 -19.92
CA ASP A 130 -5.43 16.09 -20.75
C ASP A 130 -5.75 17.39 -21.51
N GLN A 131 -4.93 18.42 -21.32
CA GLN A 131 -5.18 19.77 -21.84
C GLN A 131 -5.02 19.89 -23.36
N ILE A 132 -4.40 18.90 -24.02
CA ILE A 132 -4.13 18.92 -25.46
C ILE A 132 -5.24 18.19 -26.21
N SER A 133 -5.51 16.94 -25.82
CA SER A 133 -6.52 16.08 -26.42
C SER A 133 -7.94 16.41 -25.94
N LEU A 134 -8.07 17.09 -24.79
CA LEU A 134 -9.34 17.35 -24.11
C LEU A 134 -10.10 16.06 -23.73
N LEU A 135 -9.38 14.95 -23.62
CA LEU A 135 -9.89 13.66 -23.14
C LEU A 135 -9.42 13.39 -21.72
N TYR A 136 -10.18 12.59 -20.98
CA TYR A 136 -9.74 12.09 -19.69
C TYR A 136 -8.65 11.03 -19.88
N ILE A 137 -7.58 11.13 -19.10
CA ILE A 137 -6.55 10.08 -19.06
C ILE A 137 -7.21 8.81 -18.51
N PRO A 138 -7.14 7.66 -19.21
CA PRO A 138 -7.73 6.42 -18.75
C PRO A 138 -7.28 6.03 -17.34
N LEU A 139 -8.18 5.40 -16.59
CA LEU A 139 -7.87 4.80 -15.30
C LEU A 139 -6.80 3.73 -15.52
N ARG A 140 -5.70 3.82 -14.77
CA ARG A 140 -4.66 2.79 -14.73
C ARG A 140 -3.96 2.85 -13.40
N THR A 141 -4.22 1.88 -12.52
CA THR A 141 -3.75 1.90 -11.13
C THR A 141 -3.22 0.54 -10.73
N VAL A 142 -2.26 0.50 -9.80
CA VAL A 142 -1.90 -0.74 -9.10
C VAL A 142 -3.17 -1.31 -8.45
N GLU A 143 -3.53 -2.53 -8.85
CA GLU A 143 -4.73 -3.24 -8.44
C GLU A 143 -4.41 -4.26 -7.34
N GLU A 144 -3.39 -5.09 -7.56
CA GLU A 144 -2.96 -6.10 -6.60
C GLU A 144 -1.48 -5.93 -6.25
N VAL A 145 -1.14 -6.14 -4.98
CA VAL A 145 0.24 -6.34 -4.51
C VAL A 145 0.23 -7.54 -3.57
N GLU A 146 1.00 -8.58 -3.89
CA GLU A 146 1.26 -9.70 -3.00
C GLU A 146 2.73 -9.67 -2.57
N VAL A 147 2.98 -9.78 -1.26
CA VAL A 147 4.32 -9.92 -0.70
C VAL A 147 4.41 -11.21 0.10
N ARG A 148 5.36 -12.06 -0.25
CA ARG A 148 5.63 -13.34 0.43
C ARG A 148 7.06 -13.40 0.95
N GLN A 149 7.29 -14.11 2.04
CA GLN A 149 8.62 -14.47 2.53
C GLN A 149 8.78 -15.99 2.33
N GLY A 150 9.56 -16.41 1.34
CA GLY A 150 9.46 -17.78 0.84
C GLY A 150 8.04 -18.10 0.39
N ASP A 151 7.45 -19.18 0.91
CA ASP A 151 6.08 -19.59 0.57
C ASP A 151 4.99 -18.88 1.39
N ASP A 152 5.36 -18.27 2.52
CA ASP A 152 4.42 -17.68 3.47
C ASP A 152 4.01 -16.28 3.05
N LEU A 153 2.69 -16.03 3.04
CA LEU A 153 2.14 -14.71 2.76
C LEU A 153 2.53 -13.74 3.89
N VAL A 154 3.13 -12.60 3.54
CA VAL A 154 3.27 -11.48 4.46
C VAL A 154 1.98 -10.67 4.45
N PHE A 155 1.60 -10.15 3.28
CA PHE A 155 0.31 -9.53 3.03
C PHE A 155 -0.05 -9.59 1.54
N SER A 156 -1.34 -9.47 1.25
CA SER A 156 -1.81 -9.03 -0.06
C SER A 156 -2.60 -7.73 0.08
N MET A 157 -2.57 -6.88 -0.95
CA MET A 157 -3.27 -5.60 -1.00
C MET A 157 -4.11 -5.54 -2.27
N GLN A 158 -5.39 -5.25 -2.12
CA GLN A 158 -6.25 -4.78 -3.21
C GLN A 158 -6.33 -3.26 -3.14
N GLY A 159 -5.83 -2.60 -4.19
CA GLY A 159 -5.76 -1.15 -4.32
C GLY A 159 -6.96 -0.55 -5.06
N SER A 160 -6.98 0.77 -5.15
CA SER A 160 -7.96 1.53 -5.94
C SER A 160 -7.35 2.82 -6.49
N MET A 161 -8.13 3.58 -7.27
CA MET A 161 -7.75 4.91 -7.76
C MET A 161 -7.44 5.95 -6.69
N THR A 162 -7.79 5.66 -5.43
CA THR A 162 -7.44 6.51 -4.29
C THR A 162 -5.96 6.39 -3.90
N LEU A 163 -5.25 5.34 -4.32
CA LEU A 163 -3.81 5.23 -4.11
C LEU A 163 -3.03 6.35 -4.83
N SER A 164 -1.98 6.85 -4.18
CA SER A 164 -1.11 7.89 -4.76
C SER A 164 -0.35 7.42 -6.00
N GLN A 165 0.21 8.39 -6.75
CA GLN A 165 1.28 8.07 -7.69
C GLN A 165 2.44 7.44 -6.91
N ASP A 166 3.16 6.52 -7.55
CA ASP A 166 4.25 5.75 -6.97
C ASP A 166 3.82 5.11 -5.63
N PRO A 167 2.87 4.15 -5.67
CA PRO A 167 2.30 3.55 -4.47
C PRO A 167 3.39 3.05 -3.53
N GLN A 168 3.20 3.35 -2.25
CA GLN A 168 4.10 2.95 -1.18
C GLN A 168 3.34 2.16 -0.13
N VAL A 169 3.92 1.06 0.32
CA VAL A 169 3.44 0.27 1.45
C VAL A 169 4.57 0.10 2.45
N THR A 170 4.41 0.64 3.65
CA THR A 170 5.28 0.37 4.79
C THR A 170 4.62 -0.67 5.67
N PHE A 171 5.34 -1.76 5.96
CA PHE A 171 4.82 -2.90 6.71
C PHE A 171 5.89 -3.48 7.64
N ASP A 172 5.46 -4.11 8.72
CA ASP A 172 6.29 -5.08 9.43
C ASP A 172 5.98 -6.50 8.94
N TYR A 173 6.88 -7.44 9.17
CA TYR A 173 6.68 -8.87 8.89
C TYR A 173 7.34 -9.72 9.98
N ARG A 174 6.96 -11.00 10.08
CA ARG A 174 7.62 -11.94 10.98
C ARG A 174 8.63 -12.74 10.20
N THR A 175 9.75 -13.02 10.84
CA THR A 175 10.84 -13.79 10.25
C THR A 175 10.47 -15.26 10.21
N ASN A 176 10.59 -15.89 9.04
CA ASN A 176 10.40 -17.34 8.91
C ASN A 176 11.69 -18.08 8.49
N GLY A 177 12.79 -17.35 8.31
CA GLY A 177 14.09 -17.89 7.93
C GLY A 177 14.39 -17.88 6.44
N ALA A 178 13.44 -17.49 5.57
CA ALA A 178 13.77 -17.20 4.18
C ALA A 178 14.56 -15.88 4.06
N ASP A 179 15.43 -15.82 3.06
CA ASP A 179 16.38 -14.72 2.84
C ASP A 179 15.92 -13.70 1.79
N ALA A 180 14.72 -13.87 1.24
CA ALA A 180 14.12 -12.97 0.27
C ALA A 180 12.63 -12.71 0.53
N LEU A 181 12.16 -11.53 0.11
CA LEU A 181 10.76 -11.22 -0.12
C LEU A 181 10.46 -11.29 -1.62
N HIS A 182 9.46 -12.07 -1.97
CA HIS A 182 8.90 -12.14 -3.32
C HIS A 182 7.74 -11.15 -3.41
N VAL A 183 7.82 -10.22 -4.36
CA VAL A 183 6.80 -9.19 -4.58
C VAL A 183 6.19 -9.37 -5.96
N HIS A 184 4.87 -9.57 -6.00
CA HIS A 184 4.06 -9.61 -7.21
C HIS A 184 3.12 -8.40 -7.23
N VAL A 185 3.03 -7.72 -8.38
CA VAL A 185 2.19 -6.54 -8.56
C VAL A 185 1.43 -6.64 -9.88
N THR A 186 0.14 -6.29 -9.87
CA THR A 186 -0.65 -6.10 -11.09
C THR A 186 -1.27 -4.72 -11.15
N ASP A 187 -1.57 -4.25 -12.36
CA ASP A 187 -2.39 -3.06 -12.59
C ASP A 187 -3.73 -3.42 -13.25
N THR A 188 -4.63 -2.44 -13.27
CA THR A 188 -5.97 -2.57 -13.86
C THR A 188 -6.00 -2.77 -15.39
N ASP A 189 -4.86 -2.60 -16.07
CA ASP A 189 -4.69 -2.88 -17.51
C ASP A 189 -4.18 -4.32 -17.76
N GLY A 190 -3.94 -5.09 -16.69
CA GLY A 190 -3.45 -6.47 -16.74
C GLY A 190 -1.93 -6.59 -16.88
N ALA A 191 -1.17 -5.49 -16.71
CA ALA A 191 0.28 -5.60 -16.60
C ALA A 191 0.65 -6.25 -15.25
N ALA A 192 1.74 -7.01 -15.24
CA ALA A 192 2.22 -7.71 -14.06
C ALA A 192 3.74 -7.56 -13.94
N TRP A 193 4.22 -7.43 -12.70
CA TRP A 193 5.63 -7.33 -12.37
C TRP A 193 5.97 -8.17 -11.15
N ASP A 194 7.06 -8.92 -11.26
CA ASP A 194 7.58 -9.78 -10.20
C ASP A 194 9.01 -9.34 -9.88
N GLN A 195 9.34 -9.23 -8.59
CA GLN A 195 10.68 -8.92 -8.15
C GLN A 195 10.99 -9.55 -6.79
N ASP A 196 12.17 -10.13 -6.70
CA ASP A 196 12.72 -10.67 -5.47
C ASP A 196 13.66 -9.64 -4.82
N PHE A 197 13.49 -9.44 -3.51
CA PHE A 197 14.34 -8.58 -2.71
C PHE A 197 15.05 -9.40 -1.63
N ALA A 198 16.37 -9.44 -1.68
CA ALA A 198 17.16 -10.05 -0.61
C ALA A 198 16.97 -9.25 0.69
N ILE A 199 16.63 -9.94 1.77
CA ILE A 199 16.43 -9.37 3.12
C ILE A 199 17.52 -9.78 4.12
N GLY A 200 18.49 -10.59 3.69
CA GLY A 200 19.62 -11.04 4.53
C GLY A 200 19.27 -12.21 5.45
N HIS A 201 20.27 -12.90 5.97
CA HIS A 201 20.04 -14.03 6.89
C HIS A 201 19.71 -13.53 8.30
N GLY A 202 18.50 -13.85 8.78
CA GLY A 202 18.05 -13.52 10.14
C GLY A 202 17.35 -12.17 10.27
N SER A 203 16.89 -11.60 9.16
CA SER A 203 15.85 -10.58 9.19
C SER A 203 14.53 -11.16 9.60
#